data_AF-A0AAV5MV45-F1
#
_entry.id   AF-A0AAV5MV45-F1
#
_cell.length_a   1.000
_cell.length_b   1.000
_cell.length_c   1.000
_cell.angle_alpha   90.00
_cell.angle_beta   90.00
_cell.angle_gamma   90.00
#
_symmetry.space_group_name_H-M   'P 1'
#
loop_
_entity.id
_entity.type
_entity.pdbx_description
1 polymer ?
#
loop_
_entity_poly.entity_id
_entity_poly.type
_entity_poly.pdbx_seq_one_letter_code
_entity_poly.pdbx_strand_id
1 'polypeptide(L)'
;MCAHPYTGTLYFRGIFFSDLENPTRYAALQQSLMQFFKFNHLPVDSVSLSNPRMDSLKYLTLNLSVFPYGQASFNQTGVSLIAYAFSSFSFFPPETLYGSYFFLGDEYNYFPDEPKNSKKSTIGIIIGAAVGGSVLLLLSLLAGIYAFHQKKKAERASIESNPFGMIGIYLL
;
A
#
# COMPACT_ATOMS: atom_id res chain seq x y z
N MET A 1 30.54 -6.17 3.07
CA MET A 1 30.10 -5.55 1.80
C MET A 1 28.61 -5.81 1.64
N CYS A 2 27.84 -4.78 1.27
CA CYS A 2 26.41 -4.93 0.97
C CYS A 2 26.22 -5.71 -0.33
N ALA A 3 25.32 -6.69 -0.33
CA ALA A 3 24.94 -7.46 -1.53
C ALA A 3 23.59 -7.00 -2.09
N HIS A 4 22.68 -6.54 -1.22
CA HIS A 4 21.30 -6.20 -1.59
C HIS A 4 20.90 -4.85 -0.99
N PRO A 5 21.17 -3.73 -1.68
CA PRO A 5 20.68 -2.42 -1.25
C PRO A 5 19.16 -2.33 -1.42
N TYR A 6 18.52 -1.45 -0.64
CA TYR A 6 17.13 -1.08 -0.91
C TYR A 6 17.09 -0.03 -2.01
N THR A 7 16.38 -0.32 -3.10
CA THR A 7 16.36 0.51 -4.31
C THR A 7 15.00 1.13 -4.56
N GLY A 8 14.98 2.15 -5.41
CA GLY A 8 13.76 2.73 -5.93
C GLY A 8 14.02 3.96 -6.79
N THR A 9 12.94 4.62 -7.19
CA THR A 9 13.01 5.85 -7.96
C THR A 9 12.57 7.05 -7.12
N LEU A 10 13.44 8.05 -7.06
CA LEU A 10 13.19 9.34 -6.42
C LEU A 10 12.71 10.34 -7.48
N TYR A 11 11.57 10.96 -7.24
CA TYR A 11 10.92 11.90 -8.14
C TYR A 11 10.91 13.28 -7.52
N PHE A 12 11.47 14.27 -8.22
CA PHE A 12 11.36 15.68 -7.86
C PHE A 12 10.38 16.37 -8.79
N ARG A 13 9.34 16.96 -8.21
CA ARG A 13 8.30 17.70 -8.95
C ARG A 13 8.78 19.06 -9.46
N GLY A 14 9.93 19.51 -8.97
CA GLY A 14 10.57 20.74 -9.41
C GLY A 14 12.07 20.70 -9.15
N ILE A 15 12.82 21.36 -10.01
CA ILE A 15 14.25 21.63 -9.85
C ILE A 15 14.52 23.09 -10.16
N PHE A 16 15.54 23.65 -9.51
CA PHE A 16 15.95 25.04 -9.66
C PHE A 16 17.29 25.18 -10.39
N PHE A 17 17.64 24.17 -11.19
CA PHE A 17 18.81 24.12 -12.05
C PHE A 17 18.44 23.50 -13.41
N SER A 18 19.15 23.86 -14.47
CA SER A 18 18.90 23.35 -15.82
C SER A 18 19.89 22.28 -16.28
N ASP A 19 21.12 22.36 -15.77
CA ASP A 19 22.21 21.46 -16.14
C ASP A 19 22.10 20.15 -15.35
N LEU A 20 21.56 19.12 -16.01
CA LEU A 20 21.43 17.77 -15.45
C LEU A 20 22.73 16.97 -15.48
N GLU A 21 23.76 17.43 -16.20
CA GLU A 21 25.05 16.74 -16.30
C GLU A 21 25.99 17.12 -15.15
N ASN A 22 25.67 18.19 -14.41
CA ASN A 22 26.49 18.66 -13.31
C ASN A 22 26.45 17.70 -12.10
N PRO A 23 27.56 16.98 -11.80
CA PRO A 23 27.59 15.99 -10.72
C PRO A 23 27.44 16.63 -9.34
N THR A 24 27.78 17.91 -9.19
CA THR A 24 27.74 18.64 -7.92
C THR A 24 26.33 18.73 -7.35
N ARG A 25 25.30 18.79 -8.21
CA ARG A 25 23.89 18.85 -7.80
C ARG A 25 23.47 17.57 -7.07
N TYR A 26 23.83 16.43 -7.65
CA TYR A 26 23.52 15.12 -7.08
C TYR A 26 24.41 14.81 -5.87
N ALA A 27 25.66 15.27 -5.85
CA ALA A 27 26.52 15.18 -4.67
C ALA A 27 25.92 15.91 -3.46
N ALA A 28 25.37 17.12 -3.67
CA ALA A 28 24.67 17.87 -2.63
C ALA A 28 23.42 17.13 -2.12
N LEU A 29 22.63 16.52 -3.02
CA LEU A 29 21.48 15.72 -2.65
C LEU A 29 21.88 14.47 -1.85
N GLN A 30 22.92 13.75 -2.30
CA GLN A 30 23.46 12.58 -1.60
C GLN A 30 23.95 12.95 -0.19
N GLN A 31 24.64 14.08 -0.04
CA GLN A 31 25.08 14.58 1.26
C GLN A 31 23.89 14.89 2.19
N SER A 32 22.86 15.56 1.66
CA SER A 32 21.64 15.89 2.40
C SER A 32 20.90 14.64 2.87
N LEU A 33 20.75 13.62 2.02
CA LEU A 33 20.18 12.31 2.38
C LEU A 33 20.98 11.64 3.50
N MET A 34 22.30 11.59 3.37
CA MET A 34 23.16 10.99 4.40
C MET A 34 23.08 11.73 5.73
N GLN A 35 23.00 13.06 5.72
CA GLN A 35 22.84 13.86 6.93
C GLN A 35 21.50 13.57 7.61
N PHE A 36 20.43 13.48 6.84
CA PHE A 36 19.10 13.13 7.33
C PHE A 36 19.07 11.73 7.96
N PHE A 37 19.66 10.72 7.30
CA PHE A 37 19.70 9.37 7.86
C PHE A 37 20.52 9.27 9.14
N LYS A 38 21.65 9.96 9.21
CA LYS A 38 22.46 10.04 10.43
C LYS A 38 21.70 10.71 11.56
N PHE A 39 21.03 11.83 11.29
CA PHE A 39 20.25 12.56 12.29
C PHE A 39 19.10 11.71 12.87
N ASN A 40 18.44 10.92 12.03
CA ASN A 40 17.33 10.05 12.45
C ASN A 40 17.80 8.66 12.91
N HIS A 41 19.10 8.43 13.07
CA HIS A 41 19.68 7.14 13.49
C HIS A 41 19.21 5.95 12.64
N LEU A 42 19.00 6.15 11.34
CA LEU A 42 18.62 5.06 10.45
C LEU A 42 19.82 4.14 10.17
N PRO A 43 19.61 2.83 9.97
CA PRO A 43 20.67 1.84 9.79
C PRO A 43 21.31 1.90 8.38
N VAL A 44 21.65 3.09 7.90
CA VAL A 44 22.16 3.36 6.54
C VAL A 44 23.65 3.70 6.60
N ASP A 45 24.45 2.99 5.79
CA ASP A 45 25.88 3.24 5.62
C ASP A 45 26.15 4.35 4.60
N SER A 46 25.48 4.22 3.46
CA SER A 46 25.72 5.05 2.28
C SER A 46 24.51 5.06 1.36
N VAL A 47 24.49 6.02 0.43
CA VAL A 47 23.55 6.03 -0.69
C VAL A 47 24.25 6.29 -2.00
N SER A 48 23.65 5.82 -3.09
CA SER A 48 24.07 6.11 -4.45
C SER A 48 22.89 6.63 -5.27
N LEU A 49 23.15 7.69 -6.03
CA LEU A 49 22.20 8.28 -6.98
C LEU A 49 22.71 8.02 -8.40
N SER A 50 21.81 7.62 -9.29
CA SER A 50 22.17 7.35 -10.69
C SER A 50 21.03 7.63 -11.66
N ASN A 51 21.39 7.67 -12.95
CA ASN A 51 20.46 7.82 -14.07
C ASN A 51 19.48 9.01 -13.94
N PRO A 52 19.99 10.25 -13.78
CA PRO A 52 19.16 11.44 -13.80
C PRO A 52 18.47 11.59 -15.15
N ARG A 53 17.13 11.68 -15.14
CA ARG A 53 16.33 11.83 -16.36
C ARG A 53 15.04 12.58 -16.08
N MET A 54 14.57 13.34 -17.06
CA MET A 54 13.24 13.95 -17.03
C MET A 54 12.19 12.97 -17.54
N ASP A 55 11.11 12.80 -16.79
CA ASP A 55 9.96 12.02 -17.26
C ASP A 55 9.03 12.85 -18.17
N SER A 56 7.94 12.23 -18.64
CA SER A 56 6.93 12.87 -19.47
C SER A 56 6.19 14.02 -18.78
N LEU A 57 6.16 14.02 -17.45
CA LEU A 57 5.56 15.05 -16.60
C LEU A 57 6.56 16.14 -16.19
N LYS A 58 7.79 16.11 -16.75
CA LYS A 58 8.90 17.02 -16.42
C LYS A 58 9.37 16.92 -14.97
N TYR A 59 9.15 15.78 -14.33
CA TYR A 59 9.78 15.48 -13.05
C TYR A 59 11.19 14.97 -13.27
N LEU A 60 12.12 15.45 -12.44
CA LEU A 60 13.46 14.86 -12.40
C LEU A 60 13.35 13.53 -11.65
N THR A 61 13.76 12.46 -12.31
CA THR A 61 13.78 11.11 -11.75
C THR A 61 15.21 10.63 -11.59
N LEU A 62 15.48 9.98 -10.45
CA LEU A 62 16.78 9.46 -10.06
C LEU A 62 16.61 8.06 -9.51
N ASN A 63 17.47 7.14 -9.93
CA ASN A 63 17.57 5.85 -9.27
C ASN A 63 18.32 6.05 -7.95
N LEU A 64 17.72 5.64 -6.85
CA LEU A 64 18.32 5.68 -5.52
C LEU A 64 18.62 4.25 -5.06
N SER A 65 19.83 4.04 -4.55
CA SER A 65 20.22 2.83 -3.82
C SER A 65 20.65 3.21 -2.41
N VAL A 66 20.03 2.61 -1.41
CA VAL A 66 20.33 2.79 0.01
C VAL A 66 21.04 1.54 0.52
N PHE A 67 22.22 1.72 1.14
CA PHE A 67 23.06 0.60 1.59
C PHE A 67 23.00 0.48 3.12
N PRO A 68 22.81 -0.73 3.67
CA PRO A 68 22.71 -0.96 5.11
C PRO A 68 24.07 -0.85 5.81
N TYR A 69 24.05 -0.35 7.05
CA TYR A 69 25.23 -0.30 7.91
C TYR A 69 25.63 -1.68 8.43
N GLY A 70 26.85 -2.11 8.10
CA GLY A 70 27.47 -3.33 8.63
C GLY A 70 26.80 -4.64 8.21
N GLN A 71 25.82 -4.62 7.29
CA GLN A 71 25.04 -5.79 6.88
C GLN A 71 25.07 -5.99 5.36
N ALA A 72 24.71 -7.20 4.91
CA ALA A 72 24.61 -7.53 3.49
C ALA A 72 23.29 -7.03 2.86
N SER A 73 22.25 -6.89 3.68
CA SER A 73 20.89 -6.54 3.30
C SER A 73 20.15 -5.97 4.53
N PHE A 74 19.13 -5.14 4.32
CA PHE A 74 18.23 -4.70 5.40
C PHE A 74 17.31 -5.84 5.87
N ASN A 75 16.94 -5.81 7.15
CA ASN A 75 15.79 -6.56 7.67
C ASN A 75 14.47 -5.81 7.41
N GLN A 76 13.34 -6.45 7.72
CA GLN A 76 12.00 -5.90 7.45
C GLN A 76 11.79 -4.55 8.13
N THR A 77 12.19 -4.44 9.41
CA THR A 77 12.12 -3.19 10.16
C THR A 77 12.96 -2.08 9.53
N GLY A 78 14.16 -2.40 9.05
CA GLY A 78 15.06 -1.44 8.39
C GLY A 78 14.44 -0.87 7.11
N VAL A 79 13.87 -1.73 6.26
CA VAL A 79 13.15 -1.29 5.05
C VAL A 79 11.94 -0.44 5.41
N SER A 80 11.13 -0.84 6.40
CA SER A 80 9.97 -0.07 6.85
C SER A 80 10.37 1.31 7.40
N LEU A 81 11.47 1.41 8.15
CA LEU A 81 11.98 2.70 8.65
C LEU A 81 12.41 3.62 7.52
N ILE A 82 13.11 3.10 6.51
CA ILE A 82 13.53 3.90 5.35
C ILE A 82 12.32 4.35 4.53
N ALA A 83 11.38 3.44 4.25
CA ALA A 83 10.15 3.76 3.54
C ALA A 83 9.31 4.81 4.27
N TYR A 84 9.20 4.69 5.59
CA TYR A 84 8.56 5.70 6.44
C TYR A 84 9.28 7.04 6.37
N ALA A 85 10.62 7.05 6.44
CA ALA A 85 11.39 8.27 6.40
C ALA A 85 11.13 9.07 5.11
N PHE A 86 11.02 8.39 3.96
CA PHE A 86 10.67 9.02 2.68
C PHE A 86 9.19 9.39 2.51
N SER A 87 8.28 8.68 3.18
CA SER A 87 6.85 8.99 3.15
C SER A 87 6.48 10.10 4.13
N SER A 88 7.30 10.29 5.15
CA SER A 88 7.14 11.33 6.15
C SER A 88 7.56 12.68 5.59
N PHE A 89 6.89 13.74 6.02
CA PHE A 89 7.23 15.12 5.65
C PHE A 89 8.44 15.65 6.45
N SER A 90 9.47 14.81 6.67
CA SER A 90 10.61 15.10 7.55
C SER A 90 11.94 15.29 6.83
N PHE A 91 12.13 14.67 5.67
CA PHE A 91 13.28 14.97 4.81
C PHE A 91 12.96 16.15 3.90
N PHE A 92 13.81 17.18 3.94
CA PHE A 92 13.76 18.30 3.02
C PHE A 92 15.04 18.28 2.17
N PRO A 93 14.93 18.13 0.83
CA PRO A 93 16.09 18.18 -0.04
C PRO A 93 16.68 19.60 -0.07
N PRO A 94 17.89 19.80 -0.62
CA PRO A 94 18.47 21.14 -0.74
C PRO A 94 17.54 22.09 -1.51
N GLU A 95 16.87 22.99 -0.79
CA GLU A 95 15.74 23.80 -1.31
C GLU A 95 16.15 24.75 -2.45
N THR A 96 17.42 25.12 -2.50
CA THR A 96 17.97 25.95 -3.59
C THR A 96 18.13 25.18 -4.91
N LEU A 97 18.00 23.84 -4.90
CA LEU A 97 18.22 22.97 -6.05
C LEU A 97 16.99 22.14 -6.39
N TYR A 98 16.27 21.68 -5.37
CA TYR A 98 15.20 20.69 -5.51
C TYR A 98 13.92 21.18 -4.84
N GLY A 99 12.78 20.95 -5.51
CA GLY A 99 11.46 21.17 -4.95
C GLY A 99 10.93 19.94 -4.21
N SER A 100 9.60 19.88 -4.04
CA SER A 100 8.93 18.73 -3.43
C SER A 100 9.26 17.42 -4.16
N TYR A 101 9.32 16.33 -3.40
CA TYR A 101 9.67 15.02 -3.92
C TYR A 101 8.71 13.94 -3.43
N PHE A 102 8.78 12.78 -4.06
CA PHE A 102 8.26 11.53 -3.54
C PHE A 102 9.19 10.38 -3.94
N PHE A 103 9.18 9.30 -3.18
CA PHE A 103 10.00 8.12 -3.44
C PHE A 103 9.09 6.91 -3.67
N LEU A 104 9.38 6.17 -4.75
CA LEU A 104 8.77 4.88 -5.01
C LEU A 104 9.84 3.81 -4.83
N GLY A 105 9.77 3.11 -3.70
CA GLY A 105 10.65 1.98 -3.41
C GLY A 105 10.29 0.75 -4.23
N ASP A 106 11.31 0.02 -4.68
CA ASP A 106 11.14 -1.26 -5.35
C ASP A 106 10.73 -2.34 -4.34
N GLU A 107 10.14 -3.42 -4.85
CA GLU A 107 9.84 -4.59 -4.03
C GLU A 107 11.14 -5.19 -3.46
N TYR A 108 11.19 -5.35 -2.14
CA TYR A 108 12.39 -5.82 -1.46
C TYR A 108 12.17 -7.21 -0.87
N ASN A 109 12.90 -8.19 -1.41
CA ASN A 109 12.73 -9.62 -1.10
C ASN A 109 14.00 -10.28 -0.51
N TYR A 110 14.95 -9.47 -0.04
CA TYR A 110 16.27 -9.93 0.41
C TYR A 110 16.42 -9.87 1.94
N PHE A 111 15.35 -10.22 2.66
CA PHE A 111 15.38 -10.23 4.12
C PHE A 111 16.24 -11.39 4.62
N PRO A 112 17.22 -11.13 5.52
CA PRO A 112 18.09 -12.18 6.04
C PRO A 112 17.32 -13.23 6.86
N ASP A 113 16.18 -12.84 7.44
CA ASP A 113 15.35 -13.68 8.31
C ASP A 113 14.21 -14.41 7.56
N GLU A 114 14.01 -14.15 6.25
CA GLU A 114 13.01 -14.88 5.49
C GLU A 114 13.55 -16.24 5.01
N PRO A 115 12.82 -17.35 5.26
CA PRO A 115 13.11 -18.57 4.53
C PRO A 115 12.95 -18.26 3.04
N LYS A 116 13.93 -18.66 2.22
CA LYS A 116 14.06 -18.40 0.76
C LYS A 116 12.85 -18.82 -0.11
N ASN A 117 11.73 -19.21 0.49
CA ASN A 117 10.51 -19.74 -0.11
C ASN A 117 9.21 -19.26 0.62
N SER A 118 9.15 -18.03 1.11
CA SER A 118 7.94 -17.48 1.78
C SER A 118 6.78 -17.14 0.83
N LYS A 119 6.90 -17.35 -0.49
CA LYS A 119 5.80 -17.26 -1.48
C LYS A 119 4.71 -18.32 -1.32
N LYS A 120 4.43 -18.78 -0.09
CA LYS A 120 3.54 -19.90 0.21
C LYS A 120 2.49 -19.52 1.26
N SER A 121 1.86 -18.35 1.15
CA SER A 121 0.74 -18.00 2.05
C SER A 121 -0.27 -16.99 1.50
N THR A 122 -0.64 -17.08 0.22
CA THR A 122 -1.78 -16.31 -0.32
C THR A 122 -2.89 -17.24 -0.81
N ILE A 123 -2.53 -18.40 -1.37
CA ILE A 123 -3.48 -19.38 -1.92
C ILE A 123 -4.42 -19.93 -0.83
N GLY A 124 -3.90 -20.28 0.35
CA GLY A 124 -4.72 -20.80 1.45
C GLY A 124 -5.75 -19.79 1.96
N ILE A 125 -5.36 -18.51 2.04
CA ILE A 125 -6.24 -17.42 2.48
C ILE A 125 -7.36 -17.19 1.46
N ILE A 126 -7.03 -17.21 0.17
CA ILE A 126 -8.00 -17.04 -0.92
C ILE A 126 -9.04 -18.17 -0.92
N ILE A 127 -8.58 -19.43 -0.76
CA ILE A 127 -9.48 -20.59 -0.71
C ILE A 127 -10.39 -20.50 0.52
N GLY A 128 -9.84 -20.15 1.69
CA GLY A 128 -10.64 -19.98 2.91
C GLY A 128 -11.71 -18.89 2.78
N ALA A 129 -11.35 -17.73 2.23
CA ALA A 129 -12.29 -16.63 2.02
C ALA A 129 -13.40 -17.00 1.02
N ALA A 130 -13.07 -17.68 -0.08
CA ALA A 130 -14.04 -18.11 -1.08
C ALA A 130 -15.05 -19.13 -0.49
N VAL A 131 -14.57 -20.17 0.19
CA VAL A 131 -15.43 -21.21 0.78
C VAL A 131 -16.33 -20.62 1.87
N GLY A 132 -15.76 -19.82 2.78
CA GLY A 132 -16.53 -19.18 3.86
C GLY A 132 -17.61 -18.24 3.33
N GLY A 133 -17.28 -17.42 2.32
CA GLY A 133 -18.22 -16.51 1.68
C GLY A 133 -19.37 -17.23 0.99
N SER A 134 -19.10 -18.34 0.28
CA SER A 134 -20.14 -19.15 -0.36
C SER A 134 -21.13 -19.76 0.64
N VAL A 135 -20.65 -20.27 1.78
CA VAL A 135 -21.51 -20.86 2.81
C VAL A 135 -22.42 -19.80 3.44
N LEU A 136 -21.89 -18.62 3.75
CA LEU A 136 -22.67 -17.50 4.28
C LEU A 136 -23.76 -17.06 3.29
N LEU A 137 -23.43 -16.93 2.00
CA LEU A 137 -24.41 -16.56 0.97
C LEU A 137 -25.56 -17.58 0.86
N LEU A 138 -25.23 -18.88 0.89
CA LEU A 138 -26.24 -19.94 0.84
C LEU A 138 -27.18 -19.91 2.05
N LEU A 139 -26.63 -19.73 3.26
CA LEU A 139 -27.45 -19.61 4.48
C LEU A 139 -28.36 -18.38 4.45
N SER A 140 -27.86 -17.24 3.98
CA SER A 140 -28.67 -16.02 3.84
C SER A 140 -29.81 -16.19 2.82
N LEU A 141 -29.56 -16.85 1.69
CA LEU A 141 -30.59 -17.16 0.69
C LEU A 141 -31.68 -18.07 1.27
N LEU A 142 -31.30 -19.14 1.96
CA LEU A 142 -32.24 -20.06 2.59
C LEU A 142 -33.09 -19.34 3.66
N ALA A 143 -32.47 -18.53 4.51
CA ALA A 143 -33.17 -17.75 5.52
C ALA A 143 -34.14 -16.74 4.89
N GLY A 144 -33.73 -16.06 3.81
CA GLY A 144 -34.58 -15.13 3.07
C GLY A 144 -35.80 -15.79 2.45
N ILE A 145 -35.61 -16.93 1.78
CA ILE A 145 -36.72 -17.72 1.20
C ILE A 145 -37.66 -18.22 2.30
N TYR A 146 -37.11 -18.72 3.40
CA TYR A 146 -37.88 -19.22 4.52
C TYR A 146 -38.75 -18.13 5.15
N ALA A 147 -38.17 -16.96 5.43
CA ALA A 147 -38.90 -15.80 5.96
C ALA A 147 -40.01 -15.35 5.01
N PHE A 148 -39.75 -15.33 3.70
CA PHE A 148 -40.75 -14.99 2.69
C PHE A 148 -41.91 -16.00 2.65
N HIS A 149 -41.62 -17.30 2.69
CA HIS A 149 -42.64 -18.35 2.75
C HIS A 149 -43.48 -18.26 4.03
N GLN A 150 -42.84 -18.01 5.17
CA GLN A 150 -43.53 -17.85 6.45
C GLN A 150 -44.46 -16.64 6.43
N LYS A 151 -44.02 -15.50 5.87
CA LYS A 151 -44.84 -14.30 5.68
C LYS A 151 -46.06 -14.60 4.80
N LYS A 152 -45.87 -15.25 3.65
CA LYS A 152 -46.97 -15.61 2.73
C LYS A 152 -47.98 -16.57 3.36
N LYS A 153 -47.52 -17.49 4.22
CA LYS A 153 -48.40 -18.40 4.97
C LYS A 153 -49.20 -17.66 6.05
N ALA A 154 -48.59 -16.70 6.75
CA ALA A 154 -49.27 -15.85 7.71
C ALA A 154 -50.32 -14.94 7.03
N GLU A 155 -50.01 -14.37 5.87
CA GLU A 155 -50.96 -13.57 5.09
C GLU A 155 -52.16 -14.40 4.62
N ARG A 156 -51.96 -15.62 4.11
CA ARG A 156 -53.07 -16.52 3.74
C ARG A 156 -53.96 -16.89 4.92
N ALA A 157 -53.37 -17.19 6.08
CA ALA A 157 -54.12 -17.47 7.29
C ALA A 157 -54.93 -16.25 7.76
N SER A 158 -54.38 -15.03 7.66
CA SER A 158 -55.11 -13.79 8.01
C SER A 158 -56.27 -13.46 7.07
N ILE A 159 -56.22 -13.93 5.82
CA ILE A 159 -57.30 -13.80 4.83
C ILE A 159 -58.41 -14.83 5.12
N GLU A 160 -58.05 -16.08 5.44
CA GLU A 160 -59.02 -17.14 5.76
C GLU A 160 -59.63 -17.02 7.18
N SER A 161 -58.90 -16.45 8.14
CA SER A 161 -59.34 -16.36 9.54
C SER A 161 -60.07 -15.06 9.88
N ASN A 162 -60.48 -14.26 8.89
CA ASN A 162 -61.21 -13.01 9.09
C ASN A 162 -62.72 -13.25 8.92
N PRO A 163 -63.52 -13.40 10.01
CA PRO A 163 -64.97 -13.61 9.91
C PRO A 163 -65.73 -12.31 9.59
N PHE A 164 -65.04 -11.17 9.48
CA PHE A 164 -65.63 -9.83 9.37
C PHE A 164 -65.24 -9.08 8.09
N GLY A 165 -64.82 -9.78 7.02
CA GLY A 165 -64.64 -9.16 5.70
C GLY A 165 -65.96 -8.88 4.95
N MET A 166 -67.12 -9.27 5.51
CA MET A 166 -68.42 -9.25 4.83
C MET A 166 -69.54 -8.57 5.65
N ILE A 167 -69.24 -7.51 6.41
CA ILE A 167 -70.28 -6.67 7.03
C ILE A 167 -70.04 -5.17 6.75
N GLY A 168 -69.46 -4.85 5.59
CA GLY A 168 -69.27 -3.47 5.12
C GLY A 168 -69.92 -3.16 3.77
N ILE A 169 -70.72 -4.08 3.20
CA ILE A 169 -71.35 -3.90 1.88
C ILE A 169 -72.89 -3.89 1.95
N TYR A 170 -73.50 -4.23 3.08
CA TYR A 170 -74.96 -4.18 3.26
C TYR A 170 -75.37 -3.38 4.51
N LEU A 171 -75.09 -2.07 4.48
CA LEU A 171 -75.91 -1.07 5.16
C LEU A 171 -76.76 -0.34 4.11
N LEU A 172 -77.64 -1.13 3.48
CA LEU A 172 -79.04 -0.83 3.21
C LEU A 172 -79.85 -2.03 3.68
#